data_AF-A0A821U1M7-F1
#
_entry.id   AF-A0A821U1M7-F1
#
_cell.length_a   1.000
_cell.length_b   1.000
_cell.length_c   1.000
_cell.angle_alpha   90.00
_cell.angle_beta   90.00
_cell.angle_gamma   90.00
#
_symmetry.space_group_name_H-M   'P 1'
#
loop_
_entity.id
_entity.type
_entity.pdbx_description
1 polymer ?
#
loop_
_entity_poly.entity_id
_entity_poly.type
_entity_poly.pdbx_seq_one_letter_code
_entity_poly.pdbx_strand_id
1 'polypeptide(L)' 'VIAMENFYRPKTAEQRDMALRGNYNLDHPSAFNEQLLYKTLKDLLDGQTVKIARYDPGKYEHTEGAFDTI' A
#
# COMPACT_ATOMS: atom_id res chain seq x y z
N VAL A 1 -13.95 6.46 1.50
CA VAL A 1 -13.26 5.90 0.32
C VAL A 1 -11.98 5.25 0.82
N ILE A 2 -11.63 4.07 0.31
CA ILE A 2 -10.38 3.37 0.65
C ILE A 2 -9.44 3.54 -0.54
N ALA A 3 -8.27 4.15 -0.33
CA ALA A 3 -7.28 4.32 -1.38
C ALA A 3 -6.46 3.03 -1.54
N MET A 4 -6.54 2.38 -2.69
CA MET A 4 -5.80 1.13 -2.96
C MET A 4 -4.29 1.33 -2.95
N GLU A 5 -3.82 2.55 -3.25
CA GLU A 5 -2.40 2.93 -3.19
C GLU A 5 -1.79 2.71 -1.80
N ASN A 6 -2.58 2.85 -0.73
CA ASN A 6 -2.12 2.60 0.64
C ASN A 6 -1.73 1.13 0.89
N PHE A 7 -2.09 0.23 -0.02
CA PHE A 7 -1.78 -1.19 0.06
C PHE A 7 -0.61 -1.59 -0.84
N TYR A 8 0.13 -0.65 -1.44
CA TYR A 8 1.38 -0.98 -2.11
C TYR A 8 2.40 -1.59 -1.15
N ARG A 9 3.16 -2.57 -1.62
CA ARG A 9 4.31 -3.11 -0.90
C ARG A 9 5.47 -2.11 -0.96
N PRO A 10 6.19 -1.89 0.16
CA PRO A 10 7.44 -1.14 0.15
C PRO A 10 8.43 -1.74 -0.87
N LYS A 11 9.18 -0.88 -1.53
CA LYS A 11 10.18 -1.31 -2.52
C LYS A 11 11.57 -1.39 -1.89
N THR A 12 12.36 -2.38 -2.30
CA THR A 12 13.79 -2.41 -1.99
C THR A 12 14.53 -1.30 -2.74
N ALA A 13 15.80 -1.06 -2.39
CA ALA A 13 16.62 -0.07 -3.10
C ALA A 13 16.71 -0.38 -4.61
N GLU A 14 16.94 -1.64 -4.95
CA GLU A 14 17.05 -2.11 -6.34
C GLU A 14 15.74 -1.93 -7.10
N GLN A 15 14.60 -2.23 -6.46
CA GLN A 15 13.28 -2.05 -7.07
C GLN A 15 12.96 -0.58 -7.29
N ARG A 16 13.36 0.32 -6.38
CA ARG A 16 13.23 1.77 -6.57
C ARG A 16 14.06 2.24 -7.77
N ASP A 17 15.30 1.77 -7.88
CA ASP A 17 16.17 2.11 -9.02
C ASP A 17 15.57 1.62 -10.35
N MET A 18 14.98 0.43 -10.36
CA MET A 18 14.26 -0.09 -11.54
C MET A 18 13.03 0.77 -11.87
N ALA A 19 12.24 1.16 -10.87
CA ALA A 19 11.07 2.01 -11.05
C ALA A 19 11.43 3.40 -11.61
N LEU A 20 12.51 4.01 -11.11
CA LEU A 20 13.02 5.29 -11.60
C LEU A 20 13.45 5.24 -13.08
N ARG A 21 13.85 4.07 -13.57
CA ARG A 21 14.23 3.83 -14.97
C ARG A 21 13.06 3.38 -15.85
N GLY A 22 11.84 3.30 -15.29
CA GLY A 22 10.66 2.76 -15.98
C GLY A 22 10.68 1.23 -16.17
N ASN A 23 11.61 0.53 -15.52
CA ASN A 23 11.85 -0.91 -15.66
C ASN A 23 11.25 -1.71 -14.49
N TYR A 24 10.15 -1.24 -13.92
CA TYR A 24 9.43 -1.94 -12.86
C TYR A 24 7.92 -1.79 -13.08
N ASN A 25 7.18 -2.89 -13.06
CA ASN A 25 5.73 -2.85 -13.22
C ASN A 25 5.05 -2.53 -11.89
N LEU A 26 4.61 -1.29 -11.73
CA LEU A 26 3.89 -0.81 -10.54
C LEU A 26 2.42 -1.22 -10.52
N ASP A 27 1.87 -1.71 -11.64
CA ASP A 27 0.45 -2.08 -11.77
C ASP A 27 0.22 -3.60 -11.72
N HIS A 28 1.28 -4.38 -11.62
CA HIS A 28 1.14 -5.82 -11.45
C HIS A 28 0.46 -6.13 -10.11
N PRO A 29 -0.49 -7.09 -10.02
CA PRO A 29 -1.18 -7.43 -8.78
C PRO A 29 -0.23 -7.70 -7.58
N SER A 30 0.93 -8.31 -7.85
CA SER A 30 1.96 -8.56 -6.83
C SER A 30 2.58 -7.30 -6.21
N ALA A 31 2.39 -6.12 -6.81
CA ALA A 31 2.83 -4.85 -6.23
C ALA A 31 2.02 -4.50 -4.97
N PHE A 32 0.83 -5.07 -4.79
CA PHE A 32 -0.05 -4.84 -3.66
C PHE A 32 0.11 -5.90 -2.57
N ASN A 33 -0.20 -5.50 -1.34
CA ASN A 33 -0.39 -6.39 -0.20
C ASN A 33 -1.86 -6.83 -0.14
N GLU A 34 -2.22 -7.76 -1.02
CA GLU A 34 -3.59 -8.29 -1.14
C GLU A 34 -4.12 -8.90 0.17
N GLN A 35 -3.24 -9.50 0.98
CA GLN A 35 -3.61 -10.08 2.28
C GLN A 35 -4.05 -8.98 3.26
N LEU A 36 -3.31 -7.85 3.30
CA LEU A 36 -3.68 -6.70 4.12
C LEU A 36 -4.98 -6.08 3.61
N LEU A 37 -5.12 -5.88 2.30
CA LEU A 37 -6.35 -5.34 1.71
C LEU A 37 -7.56 -6.20 2.05
N TYR A 38 -7.46 -7.52 1.85
CA TYR A 38 -8.52 -8.46 2.19
C TYR A 38 -8.90 -8.39 3.67
N LYS A 39 -7.89 -8.40 4.57
CA LYS A 39 -8.13 -8.29 6.01
C LYS A 39 -8.85 -6.99 6.36
N THR A 40 -8.37 -5.85 5.84
CA THR A 40 -8.98 -4.54 6.10
C THR A 40 -10.44 -4.48 5.65
N LEU A 41 -10.73 -5.00 4.46
CA LEU A 41 -12.11 -5.06 3.96
C LEU A 41 -12.98 -5.97 4.81
N LYS A 42 -12.43 -7.11 5.26
CA LYS A 42 -13.15 -8.04 6.13
C LYS A 42 -13.46 -7.43 7.50
N ASP A 43 -12.49 -6.78 8.13
CA ASP A 43 -12.67 -6.09 9.41
C ASP A 43 -13.75 -5.00 9.30
N LEU A 44 -13.74 -4.22 8.21
CA LEU A 44 -14.76 -3.20 7.93
C LEU A 44 -16.16 -3.80 7.77
N LEU A 45 -16.29 -4.91 7.04
CA LEU A 45 -17.56 -5.63 6.89
C LEU A 45 -18.08 -6.16 8.23
N ASP A 46 -17.19 -6.49 9.15
CA ASP A 46 -17.51 -6.93 10.51
C ASP A 46 -17.78 -5.75 11.47
N GLY A 47 -17.81 -4.51 10.96
CA GLY A 47 -18.12 -3.30 11.73
C GLY A 47 -16.97 -2.78 12.60
N GLN A 48 -15.75 -3.26 12.36
CA GLN A 48 -14.57 -2.82 13.11
C GLN A 48 -13.98 -1.55 12.52
N THR A 49 -13.54 -0.65 13.40
CA THR A 49 -12.70 0.49 13.01
C THR A 49 -11.34 0.01 12.55
N VAL A 50 -10.90 0.45 11.38
CA VAL A 50 -9.60 0.09 10.81
C VAL A 50 -8.69 1.31 10.71
N LYS A 51 -7.38 1.08 10.85
CA LYS A 51 -6.35 2.07 10.56
C LYS A 51 -5.53 1.61 9.37
N ILE A 52 -5.45 2.44 8.34
CA ILE A 52 -4.74 2.17 7.10
C ILE A 52 -3.54 3.11 7.04
N ALA A 53 -2.33 2.56 6.97
CA ALA A 53 -1.11 3.36 6.86
C ALA A 53 -1.08 4.06 5.49
N ARG A 54 -0.72 5.34 5.47
CA ARG A 54 -0.57 6.08 4.20
C ARG A 54 0.70 5.69 3.47
N TYR A 55 0.58 5.42 2.19
CA TYR A 55 1.72 5.15 1.31
C TYR A 55 2.20 6.45 0.65
N ASP A 56 3.52 6.67 0.64
CA ASP A 56 4.17 7.74 -0.09
C ASP A 56 4.72 7.19 -1.43
N PRO A 57 4.06 7.45 -2.57
CA PRO A 57 4.51 6.97 -3.87
C PRO A 57 5.84 7.59 -4.32
N GLY A 58 6.25 8.73 -3.75
CA GLY A 58 7.55 9.34 -4.03
C GLY A 58 8.70 8.61 -3.35
N LYS A 59 8.46 7.99 -2.18
CA LYS A 59 9.46 7.22 -1.42
C LYS A 59 9.33 5.71 -1.59
N TYR A 60 8.21 5.26 -2.15
CA TYR A 60 7.83 3.86 -2.26
C TYR A 60 7.74 3.11 -0.92
N GLU A 61 7.26 3.80 0.11
CA GLU A 61 7.13 3.27 1.48
C GLU A 61 5.97 3.91 2.24
N HIS A 62 5.58 3.32 3.36
CA HIS A 62 4.57 3.90 4.24
C HIS A 62 5.15 5.02 5.11
N THR A 63 4.38 6.11 5.28
CA THR A 63 4.78 7.21 6.16
C THR A 63 4.51 6.85 7.62
N GLU A 64 5.55 6.87 8.44
CA GLU A 64 5.45 6.58 9.88
C GLU A 64 4.46 7.55 10.56
N GLY A 65 3.55 7.01 11.39
CA GLY A 65 2.57 7.80 12.12
C GLY A 65 1.40 8.35 11.30
N ALA A 66 1.37 8.15 9.98
CA ALA A 66 0.30 8.64 9.11
C ALA A 66 -0.72 7.52 8.81
N PHE A 67 -1.94 7.69 9.30
CA PHE A 67 -3.02 6.72 9.12
C PHE A 67 -4.33 7.39 8.72
N ASP A 68 -5.05 6.74 7.80
CA ASP A 68 -6.47 6.98 7.60
C ASP A 68 -7.25 6.05 8.53
N THR A 69 -8.24 6.59 9.24
CA THR A 69 -9.13 5.80 10.12
C THR A 69 -10.50 5.75 9.47
N ILE A 70 -11.06 4.54 9.35
CA ILE A 70 -12.36 4.26 8.73
C ILE A 70 -13.17 3.41 9.69
#